data_AF-A0A667YZY4-F1
#
_entry.id   AF-A0A667YZY4-F1
#
_cell.length_a   1.000
_cell.length_b   1.000
_cell.length_c   1.000
_cell.angle_alpha   90.00
_cell.angle_beta   90.00
_cell.angle_gamma   90.00
#
_symmetry.space_group_name_H-M   'P 1'
#
loop_
_entity.id
_entity.type
_entity.pdbx_description
1 polymer ?
#
loop_
_entity_poly.entity_id
_entity_poly.type
_entity_poly.pdbx_seq_one_letter_code
_entity_poly.pdbx_strand_id
1 'polypeptide(L)'
;MSEPAGLNITYPDLVKNVQCVIHATSLTNCSWQPATPVPDLQFYYWLMKQGGKACEPDYHLEMCSTYVYKDGVKTGCHVPSDDNTVDMYLLFNGTINGTVVKNVFTISMINNVKPPALNWTAIKKGGEFKITWDPVDIKSIRHWCYNLSYTECGEKKNKTGGDSITLKVVPKCRYTMTMKAVKGKCEDKGTAESEESDEKIFEAEMNPALFAIILIPVMFSILAVVALVCFRKHKPKLFPKIPKVPPNFMDILDNNNERSTNPSVLSKKEEECDIALVIEDQPASPES
;
A
#
# COMPACT_ATOMS: atom_id res chain seq x y z
N MET A 1 63.47 -42.24 27.37
CA MET A 1 62.76 -41.01 26.96
C MET A 1 61.39 -41.46 26.49
N SER A 2 60.34 -41.22 27.27
CA SER A 2 58.97 -41.60 26.90
C SER A 2 58.37 -40.51 26.02
N GLU A 3 57.88 -40.92 24.86
CA GLU A 3 57.18 -40.06 23.92
C GLU A 3 55.84 -39.60 24.53
N PRO A 4 55.50 -38.30 24.51
CA PRO A 4 54.22 -37.85 25.04
C PRO A 4 53.10 -38.33 24.11
N ALA A 5 52.23 -39.21 24.62
CA ALA A 5 51.00 -39.57 23.94
C ALA A 5 50.07 -38.34 23.91
N GLY A 6 50.00 -37.68 22.75
CA GLY A 6 49.02 -36.64 22.49
C GLY A 6 47.63 -37.25 22.44
N LEU A 7 46.81 -36.99 23.47
CA LEU A 7 45.41 -37.39 23.49
C LEU A 7 44.63 -36.39 22.61
N ASN A 8 44.37 -36.76 21.35
CA ASN A 8 43.46 -36.01 20.49
C ASN A 8 42.02 -36.21 20.97
N ILE A 9 41.59 -35.38 21.93
CA ILE A 9 40.20 -35.34 22.38
C ILE A 9 39.39 -34.55 21.35
N THR A 10 38.62 -35.26 20.53
CA THR A 10 37.59 -34.64 19.68
C THR A 10 36.26 -34.74 20.40
N TYR A 11 35.63 -33.60 20.71
CA TYR A 11 34.27 -33.58 21.24
C TYR A 11 33.30 -33.68 20.07
N PRO A 12 32.47 -34.74 20.00
CA PRO A 12 31.53 -34.87 18.91
C PRO A 12 30.40 -33.84 19.03
N ASP A 13 29.97 -33.31 17.90
CA ASP A 13 28.78 -32.48 17.81
C ASP A 13 27.53 -33.37 17.85
N LEU A 14 26.58 -33.05 18.71
CA LEU A 14 25.21 -33.59 18.72
C LEU A 14 24.35 -32.87 17.69
N VAL A 15 24.53 -31.56 17.56
CA VAL A 15 23.71 -30.68 16.73
C VAL A 15 24.56 -29.64 16.01
N LYS A 16 24.04 -29.13 14.90
CA LYS A 16 24.63 -28.07 14.06
C LYS A 16 23.59 -27.02 13.72
N ASN A 17 24.04 -25.86 13.28
CA ASN A 17 23.18 -24.78 12.78
C ASN A 17 22.05 -24.41 13.77
N VAL A 18 22.41 -24.29 15.05
CA VAL A 18 21.47 -23.93 16.11
C VAL A 18 21.04 -22.48 15.93
N GLN A 19 19.74 -22.25 15.86
CA GLN A 19 19.13 -20.92 15.73
C GLN A 19 17.95 -20.81 16.67
N CYS A 20 17.85 -19.71 17.41
CA CYS A 20 16.66 -19.38 18.20
C CYS A 20 16.18 -17.99 17.78
N VAL A 21 14.93 -17.89 17.35
CA VAL A 21 14.36 -16.66 16.80
C VAL A 21 13.12 -16.26 17.60
N ILE A 22 13.10 -15.02 18.08
CA ILE A 22 11.91 -14.43 18.70
C ILE A 22 10.96 -13.96 17.60
N HIS A 23 9.74 -14.48 17.61
CA HIS A 23 8.68 -14.01 16.71
C HIS A 23 7.71 -13.04 17.40
N ALA A 24 7.46 -13.26 18.70
CA ALA A 24 6.61 -12.43 19.54
C ALA A 24 7.09 -12.52 20.98
N THR A 25 6.64 -11.58 21.82
CA THR A 25 6.92 -11.47 23.27
C THR A 25 6.92 -12.82 24.00
N SER A 26 5.96 -13.70 23.70
CA SER A 26 5.77 -14.97 24.42
C SER A 26 6.39 -16.20 23.76
N LEU A 27 6.90 -16.09 22.53
CA LEU A 27 7.27 -17.26 21.73
C LEU A 27 8.64 -17.12 21.04
N THR A 28 9.59 -17.93 21.50
CA THR A 28 10.87 -18.17 20.82
C THR A 28 10.87 -19.56 20.18
N ASN A 29 11.25 -19.61 18.91
CA ASN A 29 11.43 -20.86 18.18
C ASN A 29 12.91 -21.18 18.07
N CYS A 30 13.34 -22.24 18.73
CA CYS A 30 14.67 -22.81 18.55
C CYS A 30 14.62 -23.95 17.54
N SER A 31 15.61 -24.01 16.66
CA SER A 31 15.77 -25.05 15.65
C SER A 31 17.24 -25.43 15.51
N TRP A 32 17.49 -26.67 15.09
CA TRP A 32 18.82 -27.21 14.87
C TRP A 32 18.80 -28.35 13.87
N GLN A 33 19.96 -28.66 13.32
CA GLN A 33 20.19 -29.83 12.48
C GLN A 33 20.90 -30.92 13.29
N PRO A 34 20.39 -32.16 13.35
CA PRO A 34 21.11 -33.26 13.99
C PRO A 34 22.45 -33.51 13.28
N ALA A 35 23.54 -33.53 14.04
CA ALA A 35 24.85 -33.91 13.48
C ALA A 35 24.94 -35.43 13.33
N THR A 36 24.35 -36.16 14.27
CA THR A 36 24.17 -37.61 14.28
C THR A 36 22.80 -37.94 14.89
N PRO A 37 22.15 -39.05 14.52
CA PRO A 37 20.91 -39.49 15.16
C PRO A 37 21.17 -39.87 16.63
N VAL A 38 20.63 -39.08 17.57
CA VAL A 38 20.77 -39.28 19.02
C VAL A 38 19.38 -39.37 19.64
N PRO A 39 18.85 -40.59 19.89
CA PRO A 39 17.47 -40.78 20.37
C PRO A 39 17.20 -40.16 21.75
N ASP A 40 18.21 -40.17 22.63
CA ASP A 40 18.15 -39.65 23.98
C ASP A 40 18.50 -38.15 24.07
N LEU A 41 18.53 -37.44 22.94
CA LEU A 41 18.84 -36.00 22.91
C LEU A 41 17.89 -35.20 23.80
N GLN A 42 18.46 -34.47 24.75
CA GLN A 42 17.78 -33.54 25.64
C GLN A 42 18.28 -32.13 25.38
N PHE A 43 17.35 -31.20 25.26
CA PHE A 43 17.62 -29.78 25.10
C PHE A 43 17.20 -29.04 26.37
N TYR A 44 18.14 -28.31 26.93
CA TYR A 44 17.97 -27.44 28.09
C TYR A 44 18.31 -26.01 27.71
N TYR A 45 17.66 -25.06 28.36
CA TYR A 45 17.92 -23.64 28.15
C TYR A 45 17.92 -22.87 29.47
N TRP A 46 18.58 -21.71 29.45
CA TRP A 46 18.50 -20.71 30.50
C TRP A 46 18.40 -19.31 29.85
N LEU A 47 17.46 -18.50 30.36
CA LEU A 47 17.17 -17.16 29.84
C LEU A 47 17.80 -16.12 30.77
N MET A 48 18.76 -15.35 30.24
CA MET A 48 19.39 -14.26 30.97
C MET A 48 18.59 -12.98 30.79
N LYS A 49 18.06 -12.45 31.90
CA LYS A 49 17.26 -11.23 31.92
C LYS A 49 18.14 -9.98 32.01
N GLN A 50 17.67 -8.87 31.45
CA GLN A 50 18.32 -7.58 31.53
C GLN A 50 18.47 -7.13 32.99
N GLY A 51 19.70 -6.78 33.38
CA GLY A 51 20.01 -6.40 34.77
C GLY A 51 20.25 -7.58 35.71
N GLY A 52 20.08 -8.83 35.26
CA GLY A 52 20.49 -10.02 35.99
C GLY A 52 22.01 -10.08 36.13
N LYS A 53 22.51 -10.46 37.30
CA LYS A 53 23.96 -10.66 37.49
C LYS A 53 24.35 -11.98 36.84
N ALA A 54 25.37 -11.95 35.98
CA ALA A 54 25.92 -13.14 35.34
C ALA A 54 26.56 -14.14 36.32
N CYS A 55 26.52 -13.88 37.64
CA CYS A 55 27.09 -14.67 38.73
C CYS A 55 26.10 -14.91 39.90
N GLU A 56 24.78 -14.86 39.64
CA GLU A 56 23.79 -15.24 40.67
C GLU A 56 23.67 -16.76 40.76
N PRO A 57 23.76 -17.38 41.93
CA PRO A 57 23.90 -18.84 42.09
C PRO A 57 22.65 -19.66 41.69
N ASP A 58 21.58 -19.02 41.23
CA ASP A 58 20.26 -19.62 40.98
C ASP A 58 20.01 -19.85 39.47
N TYR A 59 20.97 -20.46 38.78
CA TYR A 59 20.82 -20.85 37.37
C TYR A 59 19.92 -22.08 37.26
N HIS A 60 18.63 -21.87 37.11
CA HIS A 60 17.71 -22.95 36.82
C HIS A 60 17.71 -23.25 35.32
N LEU A 61 18.36 -24.35 34.90
CA LEU A 61 18.23 -24.88 33.55
C LEU A 61 16.84 -25.50 33.38
N GLU A 62 16.08 -24.98 32.43
CA GLU A 62 14.79 -25.53 32.06
C GLU A 62 14.96 -26.55 30.94
N MET A 63 14.27 -27.69 31.05
CA MET A 63 14.20 -28.66 29.96
C MET A 63 13.11 -28.26 28.99
N CYS A 64 13.37 -28.39 27.68
CA CYS A 64 12.34 -28.21 26.68
C CYS A 64 11.16 -29.17 26.91
N SER A 65 9.96 -28.59 27.05
CA SER A 65 8.70 -29.32 27.17
C SER A 65 8.02 -29.55 25.82
N THR A 66 8.30 -28.69 24.83
CA THR A 66 7.57 -28.65 23.55
C THR A 66 8.53 -28.82 22.37
N TYR A 67 8.93 -30.06 22.11
CA TYR A 67 9.83 -30.39 20.99
C TYR A 67 9.13 -30.32 19.63
N VAL A 68 9.89 -29.88 18.63
CA VAL A 68 9.54 -29.98 17.21
C VAL A 68 10.27 -31.17 16.61
N TYR A 69 9.54 -31.98 15.85
CA TYR A 69 10.06 -33.20 15.22
C TYR A 69 10.02 -33.10 13.70
N LYS A 70 11.04 -33.67 13.05
CA LYS A 70 11.06 -33.94 11.62
C LYS A 70 11.52 -35.38 11.43
N ASP A 71 10.70 -36.18 10.74
CA ASP A 71 10.98 -37.60 10.47
C ASP A 71 11.30 -38.40 11.75
N GLY A 72 10.61 -38.10 12.86
CA GLY A 72 10.81 -38.73 14.16
C GLY A 72 12.03 -38.25 14.94
N VAL A 73 12.83 -37.32 14.39
CA VAL A 73 14.02 -36.75 15.04
C VAL A 73 13.70 -35.37 15.62
N LYS A 74 14.19 -35.09 16.83
CA LYS A 74 14.08 -33.78 17.47
C LYS A 74 14.91 -32.74 16.69
N THR A 75 14.26 -31.72 16.15
CA THR A 75 14.90 -30.66 15.34
C THR A 75 14.61 -29.25 15.84
N GLY A 76 13.83 -29.11 16.91
CA GLY A 76 13.54 -27.80 17.47
C GLY A 76 12.81 -27.86 18.81
N CYS A 77 12.58 -26.68 19.37
CA CYS A 77 11.84 -26.48 20.62
C CYS A 77 11.13 -25.13 20.61
N HIS A 78 9.90 -25.11 21.12
CA HIS A 78 9.23 -23.86 21.49
C HIS A 78 9.60 -23.50 22.92
N VAL A 79 10.27 -22.36 23.06
CA VAL A 79 10.71 -21.84 24.36
C VAL A 79 9.84 -20.65 24.75
N PRO A 80 9.20 -20.68 25.94
CA PRO A 80 8.51 -19.52 26.48
C PRO A 80 9.49 -18.37 26.61
N SER A 81 9.16 -17.24 26.00
CA SER A 81 10.00 -16.04 26.08
C SER A 81 9.45 -15.08 27.13
N ASP A 82 10.35 -14.41 27.83
CA ASP A 82 10.04 -13.28 28.72
C ASP A 82 10.55 -11.97 28.07
N ASP A 83 9.80 -10.90 28.30
CA ASP A 83 9.97 -9.55 27.77
C ASP A 83 11.36 -8.94 28.03
N ASN A 84 12.08 -9.43 29.03
CA ASN A 84 13.36 -8.87 29.45
C ASN A 84 14.57 -9.74 29.09
N THR A 85 14.40 -10.76 28.23
CA THR A 85 15.50 -11.68 27.88
C THR A 85 16.50 -11.03 26.93
N VAL A 86 17.78 -11.03 27.31
CA VAL A 86 18.89 -10.45 26.54
C VAL A 86 19.65 -11.54 25.81
N ASP A 87 20.01 -12.60 26.53
CA ASP A 87 20.77 -13.74 26.02
C ASP A 87 20.14 -15.05 26.46
N MET A 88 20.38 -16.09 25.68
CA MET A 88 19.89 -17.43 25.93
C MET A 88 21.06 -18.41 25.87
N TYR A 89 21.20 -19.21 26.92
CA TYR A 89 22.21 -20.26 27.03
C TYR A 89 21.54 -21.60 26.75
N LEU A 90 22.14 -22.38 25.87
CA LEU A 90 21.60 -23.63 25.36
C LEU A 90 22.53 -24.77 25.77
N LEU A 91 21.95 -25.87 26.23
CA LEU A 91 22.68 -27.11 26.50
C LEU A 91 21.96 -28.26 25.80
N PHE A 92 22.70 -28.95 24.92
CA PHE A 92 22.30 -30.23 24.36
C PHE A 92 23.04 -31.33 25.08
N ASN A 93 22.32 -32.35 25.52
CA ASN A 93 22.85 -33.52 26.21
C ASN A 93 22.38 -34.77 25.46
N GLY A 94 23.23 -35.76 25.28
CA GLY A 94 22.87 -37.02 24.64
C GLY A 94 24.02 -38.01 24.61
N THR A 95 23.76 -39.22 24.13
CA THR A 95 24.75 -40.30 24.18
C THR A 95 25.21 -40.67 22.76
N ILE A 96 26.52 -40.66 22.53
CA ILE A 96 27.15 -41.17 21.30
C ILE A 96 28.06 -42.33 21.70
N ASN A 97 27.84 -43.52 21.12
CA ASN A 97 28.65 -44.72 21.38
C ASN A 97 28.85 -45.03 22.87
N GLY A 98 27.80 -44.85 23.68
CA GLY A 98 27.83 -45.09 25.13
C GLY A 98 28.50 -43.98 25.96
N THR A 99 28.99 -42.92 25.34
CA THR A 99 29.58 -41.76 26.02
C THR A 99 28.59 -40.60 26.04
N VAL A 100 28.41 -39.99 27.22
CA VAL A 100 27.59 -38.78 27.36
C VAL A 100 28.35 -37.58 26.78
N VAL A 101 27.70 -36.89 25.87
CA VAL A 101 28.22 -35.74 25.14
C VAL A 101 27.36 -34.52 25.46
N LYS A 102 28.00 -33.37 25.55
CA LYS A 102 27.33 -32.08 25.78
C LYS A 102 27.80 -31.06 24.76
N ASN A 103 26.87 -30.30 24.20
CA ASN A 103 27.19 -29.10 23.44
C ASN A 103 26.50 -27.90 24.08
N VAL A 104 27.24 -26.79 24.21
CA VAL A 104 26.76 -25.56 24.83
C VAL A 104 26.83 -24.43 23.81
N PHE A 105 25.78 -23.63 23.73
CA PHE A 105 25.72 -22.47 22.84
C PHE A 105 25.17 -21.25 23.59
N THR A 106 25.50 -20.06 23.10
CA THR A 106 24.93 -18.79 23.57
C THR A 106 24.33 -18.05 22.38
N ILE A 107 23.08 -17.64 22.51
CA ILE A 107 22.34 -16.89 21.49
C ILE A 107 22.01 -15.52 22.05
N SER A 108 22.39 -14.47 21.31
CA SER A 108 21.96 -13.11 21.64
C SER A 108 20.55 -12.86 21.13
N MET A 109 19.59 -12.80 22.03
CA MET A 109 18.17 -12.72 21.68
C MET A 109 17.82 -11.39 21.01
N ILE A 110 18.50 -10.31 21.42
CA ILE A 110 18.31 -8.97 20.85
C ILE A 110 18.64 -8.91 19.34
N ASN A 111 19.52 -9.78 18.84
CA ASN A 111 19.89 -9.81 17.42
C ASN A 111 19.16 -10.89 16.62
N ASN A 112 18.49 -11.83 17.28
CA ASN A 112 17.78 -12.93 16.64
C ASN A 112 16.28 -12.75 16.79
N VAL A 113 15.77 -11.64 16.24
CA VAL A 113 14.34 -11.33 16.23
C VAL A 113 13.83 -11.33 14.79
N LYS A 114 12.64 -11.88 14.58
CA LYS A 114 11.96 -11.86 13.29
C LYS A 114 10.45 -11.72 13.51
N PRO A 115 9.98 -10.48 13.77
CA PRO A 115 8.56 -10.22 13.95
C PRO A 115 7.74 -10.62 12.71
N PRO A 116 6.46 -10.98 12.89
CA PRO A 116 5.55 -11.16 11.76
C PRO A 116 5.34 -9.85 11.00
N ALA A 117 4.76 -9.95 9.81
CA ALA A 117 4.34 -8.81 9.02
C ALA A 117 3.39 -7.90 9.82
N LEU A 118 3.59 -6.58 9.68
CA LEU A 118 2.82 -5.59 10.42
C LEU A 118 1.38 -5.51 9.93
N ASN A 119 0.45 -5.37 10.87
CA ASN A 119 -0.89 -4.91 10.56
C ASN A 119 -0.90 -3.37 10.58
N TRP A 120 -1.23 -2.77 9.43
CA TRP A 120 -1.17 -1.32 9.26
C TRP A 120 -2.33 -0.81 8.44
N THR A 121 -2.61 0.48 8.54
CA THR A 121 -3.73 1.16 7.88
C THR A 121 -3.26 2.47 7.28
N ALA A 122 -3.81 2.81 6.11
CA ALA A 122 -3.61 4.08 5.45
C ALA A 122 -4.98 4.71 5.21
N ILE A 123 -5.24 5.85 5.84
CA ILE A 123 -6.49 6.60 5.70
C ILE A 123 -6.19 7.88 4.95
N LYS A 124 -6.83 8.05 3.80
CA LYS A 124 -6.76 9.29 3.02
C LYS A 124 -7.74 10.32 3.58
N LYS A 125 -7.25 11.46 4.08
CA LYS A 125 -8.09 12.56 4.57
C LYS A 125 -7.40 13.89 4.30
N GLY A 126 -8.14 14.85 3.74
CA GLY A 126 -7.63 16.23 3.54
C GLY A 126 -6.43 16.34 2.60
N GLY A 127 -6.31 15.45 1.60
CA GLY A 127 -5.18 15.44 0.67
C GLY A 127 -3.92 14.79 1.22
N GLU A 128 -4.01 14.07 2.34
CA GLU A 128 -2.89 13.34 2.95
C GLU A 128 -3.30 11.90 3.27
N PHE A 129 -2.34 10.97 3.17
CA PHE A 129 -2.45 9.66 3.80
C PHE A 129 -1.93 9.77 5.23
N LYS A 130 -2.79 9.41 6.19
CA LYS A 130 -2.39 9.13 7.56
C LYS A 130 -2.19 7.62 7.70
N ILE A 131 -0.96 7.23 8.01
CA ILE A 131 -0.52 5.83 8.06
C ILE A 131 -0.21 5.49 9.51
N THR A 132 -0.86 4.44 10.01
CA THR A 132 -0.77 3.97 11.40
C THR A 132 -0.71 2.45 11.43
N TRP A 133 -0.14 1.88 12.47
CA TRP A 133 0.07 0.43 12.60
C TRP A 133 0.00 -0.01 14.05
N ASP A 134 -0.18 -1.31 14.22
CA ASP A 134 -0.05 -1.95 15.53
C ASP A 134 1.47 -2.08 15.85
N PRO A 135 1.93 -1.64 17.04
CA PRO A 135 3.33 -1.77 17.41
C PRO A 135 3.79 -3.23 17.44
N VAL A 136 5.07 -3.46 17.13
CA VAL A 136 5.68 -4.80 17.26
C VAL A 136 5.62 -5.28 18.70
N ASP A 137 5.01 -6.44 18.92
CA ASP A 137 4.91 -7.10 20.23
C ASP A 137 6.20 -7.86 20.55
N ILE A 138 7.30 -7.13 20.77
CA ILE A 138 8.58 -7.62 21.29
C ILE A 138 9.17 -6.55 22.21
N LYS A 139 8.92 -6.65 23.52
CA LYS A 139 9.28 -5.58 24.48
C LYS A 139 10.75 -5.52 24.87
N SER A 140 11.51 -6.60 24.65
CA SER A 140 12.96 -6.63 24.87
C SER A 140 13.71 -5.61 23.98
N ILE A 141 13.06 -5.16 22.90
CA ILE A 141 13.56 -4.14 22.00
C ILE A 141 12.79 -2.83 22.24
N ARG A 142 13.51 -1.83 22.75
CA ARG A 142 12.93 -0.53 23.13
C ARG A 142 12.53 0.36 21.96
N HIS A 143 13.16 0.19 20.80
CA HIS A 143 12.94 1.07 19.64
C HIS A 143 12.80 0.25 18.37
N TRP A 144 11.70 0.51 17.68
CA TRP A 144 11.42 0.05 16.33
C TRP A 144 11.26 1.28 15.45
N CYS A 145 11.87 1.25 14.27
CA CYS A 145 11.58 2.17 13.20
C CYS A 145 10.73 1.46 12.14
N TYR A 146 9.78 2.17 11.56
CA TYR A 146 8.88 1.63 10.55
C TYR A 146 9.21 2.24 9.20
N ASN A 147 9.58 1.37 8.27
CA ASN A 147 9.98 1.74 6.91
C ASN A 147 8.81 1.49 5.98
N LEU A 148 8.23 2.57 5.47
CA LEU A 148 7.22 2.54 4.42
C LEU A 148 7.92 2.64 3.07
N SER A 149 7.77 1.60 2.25
CA SER A 149 8.20 1.59 0.85
C SER A 149 6.97 1.80 -0.02
N TYR A 150 6.99 2.80 -0.89
CA TYR A 150 5.84 3.11 -1.72
C TYR A 150 6.21 3.56 -3.13
N THR A 151 5.31 3.36 -4.08
CA THR A 151 5.40 3.98 -5.40
C THR A 151 4.41 5.12 -5.49
N GLU A 152 4.84 6.27 -5.99
CA GLU A 152 3.99 7.43 -6.30
C GLU A 152 4.12 7.71 -7.79
N CYS A 153 3.03 7.59 -8.56
CA CYS A 153 3.07 7.81 -10.01
C CYS A 153 4.14 6.96 -10.75
N GLY A 154 4.44 5.76 -10.22
CA GLY A 154 5.45 4.85 -10.77
C GLY A 154 6.87 5.05 -10.21
N GLU A 155 7.12 6.13 -9.46
CA GLU A 155 8.41 6.37 -8.82
C GLU A 155 8.48 5.70 -7.45
N LYS A 156 9.50 4.86 -7.23
CA LYS A 156 9.77 4.24 -5.93
C LYS A 156 10.32 5.29 -4.96
N LYS A 157 9.70 5.35 -3.79
CA LYS A 157 10.03 6.26 -2.68
C LYS A 157 9.98 5.48 -1.38
N ASN A 158 10.65 5.99 -0.37
CA ASN A 158 10.65 5.43 0.97
C ASN A 158 10.44 6.54 2.00
N LYS A 159 9.85 6.17 3.13
CA LYS A 159 9.71 7.05 4.28
C LYS A 159 9.79 6.24 5.56
N THR A 160 10.41 6.81 6.58
CA THR A 160 10.56 6.19 7.88
C THR A 160 9.71 6.93 8.92
N GLY A 161 9.26 6.24 9.95
CA GLY A 161 8.48 6.82 11.04
C GLY A 161 8.60 6.03 12.33
N GLY A 162 8.35 6.71 13.46
CA GLY A 162 8.32 6.10 14.79
C GLY A 162 6.92 5.64 15.19
N ASP A 163 5.95 6.56 15.19
CA ASP A 163 4.57 6.28 15.67
C ASP A 163 3.52 6.37 14.54
N SER A 164 3.77 7.22 13.55
CA SER A 164 2.90 7.37 12.38
C SER A 164 3.68 7.97 11.21
N ILE A 165 3.16 7.79 10.01
CA ILE A 165 3.69 8.39 8.80
C ILE A 165 2.58 9.18 8.11
N THR A 166 2.87 10.44 7.77
CA THR A 166 1.99 11.26 6.92
C THR A 166 2.61 11.42 5.54
N LEU A 167 1.84 11.13 4.49
CA LEU A 167 2.23 11.39 3.09
C LEU A 167 1.28 12.38 2.46
N LYS A 168 1.80 13.37 1.73
CA LYS A 168 0.96 14.26 0.92
C LYS A 168 0.54 13.51 -0.33
N VAL A 169 -0.75 13.59 -0.68
CA VAL A 169 -1.29 12.94 -1.87
C VAL A 169 -1.11 13.84 -3.06
N VAL A 170 -0.32 13.40 -4.02
CA VAL A 170 -0.33 13.93 -5.39
C VAL A 170 -1.62 13.45 -6.10
N PRO A 171 -2.48 14.38 -6.57
CA PRO A 171 -3.70 14.04 -7.28
C PRO A 171 -3.41 13.19 -8.53
N LYS A 172 -4.33 12.28 -8.88
CA LYS A 172 -4.25 11.39 -10.05
C LYS A 172 -3.09 10.38 -10.02
N CYS A 173 -2.28 10.32 -8.98
CA CYS A 173 -1.30 9.26 -8.81
C CYS A 173 -1.93 8.02 -8.18
N ARG A 174 -1.57 6.86 -8.72
CA ARG A 174 -1.73 5.58 -8.04
C ARG A 174 -0.59 5.40 -7.04
N TYR A 175 -0.92 4.83 -5.87
CA TYR A 175 0.03 4.45 -4.85
C TYR A 175 0.00 2.95 -4.64
N THR A 176 1.18 2.39 -4.43
CA THR A 176 1.38 1.03 -3.98
C THR A 176 2.29 1.11 -2.77
N MET A 177 1.90 0.53 -1.65
CA MET A 177 2.57 0.73 -0.37
C MET A 177 2.80 -0.61 0.33
N THR A 178 3.99 -0.75 0.91
CA THR A 178 4.41 -1.88 1.74
C THR A 178 5.15 -1.32 2.95
N MET A 179 5.14 -2.05 4.04
CA MET A 179 5.75 -1.61 5.29
C MET A 179 6.40 -2.76 6.04
N LYS A 180 7.53 -2.46 6.69
CA LYS A 180 8.21 -3.36 7.62
C LYS A 180 8.76 -2.60 8.84
N ALA A 181 8.93 -3.33 9.94
CA ALA A 181 9.61 -2.82 11.12
C ALA A 181 11.10 -3.18 11.06
N VAL A 182 11.94 -2.25 11.49
CA VAL A 182 13.38 -2.39 11.58
C VAL A 182 13.79 -2.04 13.01
N LYS A 183 14.60 -2.91 13.62
CA LYS A 183 15.10 -2.69 14.98
C LYS A 183 16.01 -1.47 15.02
N GLY A 184 15.79 -0.58 15.99
CA GLY A 184 16.61 0.60 16.23
C GLY A 184 15.84 1.91 16.04
N LYS A 185 16.56 3.04 16.11
CA LYS A 185 15.98 4.34 15.73
C LYS A 185 15.97 4.45 14.21
N CYS A 186 15.15 5.35 13.66
CA CYS A 186 15.06 5.52 12.21
C CYS A 186 16.32 6.06 11.52
N GLU A 187 17.27 6.54 12.30
CA GLU A 187 18.58 7.01 11.83
C GLU A 187 19.61 5.87 11.79
N ASP A 188 19.33 4.76 12.47
CA ASP A 188 20.23 3.62 12.57
C ASP A 188 20.00 2.62 11.45
N LYS A 189 21.07 2.01 10.94
CA LYS A 189 20.96 0.80 10.12
C LYS A 189 20.67 -0.37 11.06
N GLY A 190 19.40 -0.74 11.18
CA GLY A 190 18.97 -1.85 12.02
C GLY A 190 19.57 -3.19 11.59
N THR A 191 19.75 -4.09 12.55
CA THR A 191 20.32 -5.44 12.33
C THR A 191 19.27 -6.55 12.22
N ALA A 192 18.00 -6.23 12.51
CA ALA A 192 16.89 -7.16 12.45
C ALA A 192 15.64 -6.46 11.93
N GLU A 193 14.80 -7.18 11.19
CA GLU A 193 13.61 -6.65 10.53
C GLU A 193 12.44 -7.64 10.60
N SER A 194 11.22 -7.11 10.54
CA SER A 194 10.02 -7.91 10.35
C SER A 194 9.95 -8.44 8.91
N GLU A 195 9.07 -9.40 8.71
CA GLU A 195 8.58 -9.67 7.35
C GLU A 195 7.96 -8.41 6.73
N GLU A 196 8.06 -8.30 5.40
CA GLU A 196 7.38 -7.25 4.65
C GLU A 196 5.86 -7.48 4.72
N SER A 197 5.09 -6.41 4.92
CA SER A 197 3.63 -6.51 4.92
C SER A 197 3.05 -6.68 3.52
N ASP A 198 1.79 -7.12 3.50
CA ASP A 198 1.01 -7.19 2.28
C ASP A 198 0.91 -5.81 1.62
N GLU A 199 0.92 -5.84 0.30
CA GLU A 199 0.84 -4.65 -0.54
C GLU A 199 -0.55 -4.01 -0.45
N LYS A 200 -0.60 -2.70 -0.19
CA LYS A 200 -1.82 -1.89 -0.27
C LYS A 200 -1.78 -0.95 -1.47
N ILE A 201 -2.79 -1.06 -2.33
CA ILE A 201 -2.91 -0.27 -3.55
C ILE A 201 -4.00 0.78 -3.36
N PHE A 202 -3.66 2.04 -3.61
CA PHE A 202 -4.59 3.16 -3.64
C PHE A 202 -4.65 3.71 -5.06
N GLU A 203 -5.79 3.49 -5.72
CA GLU A 203 -5.98 3.95 -7.09
C GLU A 203 -6.06 5.46 -7.19
N ALA A 204 -5.69 5.96 -8.37
CA ALA A 204 -5.83 7.37 -8.70
C ALA A 204 -7.30 7.78 -8.64
N GLU A 205 -7.63 8.79 -7.84
CA GLU A 205 -8.96 9.40 -7.89
C GLU A 205 -9.17 10.05 -9.25
N MET A 206 -10.05 9.45 -10.03
CA MET A 206 -10.53 10.04 -11.28
C MET A 206 -11.61 11.07 -10.95
N ASN A 207 -11.52 12.26 -11.54
CA ASN A 207 -12.54 13.27 -11.34
C ASN A 207 -13.83 12.86 -12.08
N PRO A 208 -14.94 12.57 -11.38
CA PRO A 208 -16.20 12.16 -12.03
C PRO A 208 -16.76 13.24 -12.96
N ALA A 209 -16.45 14.53 -12.71
CA ALA A 209 -16.83 15.61 -13.61
C ALA A 209 -16.20 15.46 -15.00
N LEU A 210 -14.99 14.91 -15.09
CA LEU A 210 -14.28 14.69 -16.34
C LEU A 210 -14.94 13.60 -17.19
N PHE A 211 -15.48 12.56 -16.54
CA PHE A 211 -16.33 11.57 -17.20
C PHE A 211 -17.67 12.16 -17.64
N ALA A 212 -18.30 12.99 -16.81
CA ALA A 212 -19.55 13.65 -17.17
C ALA A 212 -19.40 14.54 -18.41
N ILE A 213 -18.29 15.29 -18.53
CA ILE A 213 -17.98 16.13 -19.68
C ILE A 213 -17.87 15.31 -20.98
N ILE A 214 -17.43 14.05 -20.93
CA ILE A 214 -17.31 13.20 -22.12
C ILE A 214 -18.62 12.45 -22.40
N LEU A 215 -19.25 11.88 -21.37
CA LEU A 215 -20.44 11.05 -21.52
C LEU A 215 -21.67 11.86 -21.92
N ILE A 216 -21.85 13.07 -21.38
CA ILE A 216 -23.03 13.88 -21.64
C ILE A 216 -23.13 14.28 -23.14
N PRO A 217 -22.10 14.87 -23.77
CA PRO A 217 -22.17 15.22 -25.20
C PRO A 217 -22.33 14.01 -26.11
N VAL A 218 -21.71 12.87 -25.78
CA VAL A 218 -21.85 11.62 -26.55
C VAL A 218 -23.31 11.14 -26.50
N MET A 219 -23.93 11.13 -25.32
CA MET A 219 -25.34 10.77 -25.17
C MET A 219 -26.27 11.71 -25.95
N PHE A 220 -26.06 13.02 -25.87
CA PHE A 220 -26.84 13.99 -26.65
C PHE A 220 -26.65 13.85 -28.16
N SER A 221 -25.44 13.54 -28.60
CA SER A 221 -25.15 13.30 -30.02
C SER A 221 -25.88 12.07 -30.55
N ILE A 222 -25.87 10.97 -29.79
CA ILE A 222 -26.63 9.76 -30.13
C ILE A 222 -28.14 10.06 -30.19
N LEU A 223 -28.67 10.78 -29.19
CA LEU A 223 -30.08 11.17 -29.17
C LEU A 223 -30.46 12.05 -30.37
N ALA A 224 -29.61 13.01 -30.75
CA ALA A 224 -29.83 13.87 -31.91
C ALA A 224 -29.84 13.06 -33.22
N VAL A 225 -28.92 12.11 -33.39
CA VAL A 225 -28.89 11.22 -34.57
C VAL A 225 -30.16 10.37 -34.61
N VAL A 226 -30.57 9.77 -33.49
CA VAL A 226 -31.80 8.98 -33.41
C VAL A 226 -33.01 9.83 -33.74
N ALA A 227 -33.11 11.04 -33.18
CA ALA A 227 -34.19 11.98 -33.46
C ALA A 227 -34.24 12.36 -34.94
N LEU A 228 -33.09 12.63 -35.59
CA LEU A 228 -33.01 12.93 -37.01
C LEU A 228 -33.42 11.74 -37.88
N VAL A 229 -33.01 10.52 -37.53
CA VAL A 229 -33.41 9.30 -38.23
C VAL A 229 -34.92 9.05 -38.08
N CYS A 230 -35.46 9.19 -36.86
CA CYS A 230 -36.89 9.08 -36.59
C CYS A 230 -37.68 10.14 -37.36
N PHE A 231 -37.22 11.40 -37.34
CA PHE A 231 -37.88 12.49 -38.07
C PHE A 231 -37.85 12.24 -39.57
N ARG A 232 -36.72 11.81 -40.15
CA ARG A 232 -36.65 11.44 -41.58
C ARG A 232 -37.58 10.29 -41.94
N LYS A 233 -37.66 9.25 -41.10
CA LYS A 233 -38.51 8.08 -41.33
C LYS A 233 -40.01 8.40 -41.21
N HIS A 234 -40.38 9.30 -40.30
CA HIS A 234 -41.78 9.66 -40.02
C HIS A 234 -42.23 10.99 -40.64
N LYS A 235 -41.35 11.73 -41.32
CA LYS A 235 -41.66 12.97 -42.07
C LYS A 235 -42.90 12.86 -42.96
N PRO A 236 -43.13 11.77 -43.73
CA PRO A 236 -44.34 11.68 -44.56
C PRO A 236 -45.63 11.44 -43.78
N LYS A 237 -45.55 11.03 -42.51
CA LYS A 237 -46.71 10.89 -41.59
C LYS A 237 -46.97 12.17 -40.78
N LEU A 238 -45.92 12.91 -40.43
CA LEU A 238 -45.99 14.14 -39.62
C LEU A 238 -46.32 15.38 -40.46
N PHE A 239 -45.94 15.39 -41.74
CA PHE A 239 -46.28 16.47 -42.68
C PHE A 239 -46.96 15.88 -43.93
N PRO A 240 -48.30 15.71 -43.90
CA PRO A 240 -49.04 15.35 -45.10
C PRO A 240 -48.80 16.40 -46.19
N LYS A 241 -48.65 15.97 -47.45
CA LYS A 241 -48.45 16.89 -48.57
C LYS A 241 -49.61 17.89 -48.61
N ILE A 242 -49.29 19.18 -48.56
CA ILE A 242 -50.26 20.26 -48.75
C ILE A 242 -51.00 19.98 -50.07
N PRO A 243 -52.35 19.93 -50.08
CA PRO A 243 -53.11 19.80 -51.31
C PRO A 243 -52.71 20.93 -52.27
N LYS A 244 -52.37 20.59 -53.51
CA LYS A 244 -52.09 21.60 -54.53
C LYS A 244 -53.34 22.45 -54.73
N VAL A 245 -53.23 23.75 -54.52
CA VAL A 245 -54.30 24.70 -54.83
C VAL A 245 -54.58 24.63 -56.34
N PRO A 246 -55.84 24.50 -56.77
CA PRO A 246 -56.20 24.51 -58.19
C PRO A 246 -55.71 25.81 -58.85
N PRO A 247 -55.26 25.77 -60.11
CA PRO A 247 -54.67 26.92 -60.82
C PRO A 247 -55.60 28.15 -60.90
N ASN A 248 -56.90 27.95 -60.69
CA ASN A 248 -57.97 28.91 -60.89
C ASN A 248 -58.10 29.95 -59.75
N PHE A 249 -57.29 29.86 -58.69
CA PHE A 249 -57.40 30.77 -57.53
C PHE A 249 -56.70 32.12 -57.75
N MET A 250 -55.70 32.18 -58.64
CA MET A 250 -54.99 33.44 -58.95
C MET A 250 -55.78 34.33 -59.92
N ASP A 251 -56.59 33.76 -60.81
CA ASP A 251 -57.40 34.52 -61.77
C ASP A 251 -58.49 35.39 -61.09
N ILE A 252 -58.88 35.07 -59.85
CA ILE A 252 -59.85 35.86 -59.08
C ILE A 252 -59.20 37.11 -58.48
N LEU A 253 -57.88 37.10 -58.26
CA LEU A 253 -57.16 38.22 -57.64
C LEU A 253 -56.77 39.29 -58.67
N ASP A 254 -56.49 38.88 -59.91
CA ASP A 254 -56.06 39.80 -60.98
C ASP A 254 -57.20 40.60 -61.63
N ASN A 255 -58.46 40.19 -61.45
CA ASN A 255 -59.59 40.82 -62.15
C ASN A 255 -60.21 42.06 -61.45
N ASN A 256 -59.65 42.49 -60.31
CA ASN A 256 -60.20 43.59 -59.50
C ASN A 256 -59.46 44.94 -59.61
N ASN A 257 -58.44 45.07 -60.47
CA ASN A 257 -57.58 46.27 -60.50
C ASN A 257 -57.80 47.26 -61.66
N GLU A 258 -58.86 47.14 -62.47
CA GLU A 258 -59.21 48.18 -63.45
C GLU A 258 -60.45 49.01 -63.07
N ARG A 259 -60.29 49.94 -62.10
CA ARG A 259 -61.05 51.21 -62.10
C ARG A 259 -60.40 52.28 -61.19
N SER A 260 -59.96 53.38 -61.81
CA SER A 260 -59.70 54.75 -61.30
C SER A 260 -60.22 55.05 -59.88
N THR A 261 -59.51 55.69 -58.94
CA THR A 261 -58.93 57.07 -58.95
C THR A 261 -58.04 57.28 -57.68
N ASN A 262 -56.95 58.07 -57.80
CA ASN A 262 -55.91 58.46 -56.80
C ASN A 262 -56.40 59.18 -55.50
N PRO A 263 -55.53 59.60 -54.54
CA PRO A 263 -54.26 59.04 -53.99
C PRO A 263 -54.15 59.14 -52.43
N SER A 264 -53.13 58.54 -51.79
CA SER A 264 -52.14 59.25 -50.91
C SER A 264 -51.34 58.35 -49.93
N VAL A 265 -50.07 58.74 -49.75
CA VAL A 265 -49.10 58.46 -48.65
C VAL A 265 -48.43 57.07 -48.64
N LEU A 266 -47.32 56.91 -49.38
CA LEU A 266 -45.92 57.11 -48.95
C LEU A 266 -45.36 55.92 -48.16
N SER A 267 -44.85 54.94 -48.92
CA SER A 267 -43.88 53.95 -48.50
C SER A 267 -42.59 54.65 -48.04
N LYS A 268 -42.17 54.37 -46.80
CA LYS A 268 -40.84 54.72 -46.30
C LYS A 268 -39.88 53.61 -46.75
N LYS A 269 -38.99 53.94 -47.70
CA LYS A 269 -37.80 53.15 -48.03
C LYS A 269 -36.88 53.13 -46.81
N GLU A 270 -36.40 51.95 -46.43
CA GLU A 270 -35.19 51.81 -45.62
C GLU A 270 -34.02 52.31 -46.47
N GLU A 271 -33.45 53.45 -46.08
CA GLU A 271 -32.11 53.84 -46.50
C GLU A 271 -31.11 53.23 -45.51
N GLU A 272 -30.23 52.42 -46.09
CA GLU A 272 -28.95 51.96 -45.57
C GLU A 272 -28.16 53.14 -45.00
N CYS A 273 -27.84 53.10 -43.70
CA CYS A 273 -27.05 54.15 -43.04
C CYS A 273 -25.76 53.52 -42.49
N ASP A 274 -24.70 53.71 -43.26
CA ASP A 274 -23.32 53.42 -42.93
C ASP A 274 -22.79 54.60 -42.10
N ILE A 275 -22.26 54.37 -40.90
CA ILE A 275 -21.56 55.41 -40.13
C ILE A 275 -20.24 54.87 -39.60
N ALA A 276 -19.19 55.53 -40.09
CA ALA A 276 -17.78 55.30 -39.84
C ALA A 276 -17.34 55.62 -38.40
N LEU A 277 -16.25 54.95 -38.02
CA LEU A 277 -15.44 55.11 -36.81
C LEU A 277 -14.99 56.57 -36.59
N VAL A 278 -15.18 57.06 -35.36
CA VAL A 278 -14.46 58.21 -34.82
C VAL A 278 -13.60 57.70 -33.67
N ILE A 279 -12.28 57.85 -33.81
CA ILE A 279 -11.27 57.62 -32.77
C ILE A 279 -11.00 58.98 -32.14
N GLU A 280 -11.00 59.09 -30.82
CA GLU A 280 -10.19 60.09 -30.14
C GLU A 280 -9.87 59.72 -28.67
N ASP A 281 -8.73 60.23 -28.24
CA ASP A 281 -7.79 59.75 -27.22
C ASP A 281 -8.21 59.85 -25.74
N GLN A 282 -7.54 59.03 -24.91
CA GLN A 282 -7.38 59.26 -23.46
C GLN A 282 -6.55 60.53 -23.20
N PRO A 283 -6.73 61.18 -22.03
CA PRO A 283 -5.63 61.08 -21.07
C PRO A 283 -6.01 61.05 -19.57
N ALA A 284 -5.08 60.43 -18.84
CA ALA A 284 -4.58 60.74 -17.49
C ALA A 284 -5.49 60.56 -16.25
N SER A 285 -5.11 59.54 -15.46
CA SER A 285 -5.19 59.54 -13.99
C SER A 285 -4.24 60.59 -13.42
N PRO A 286 -4.64 61.25 -12.32
CA PRO A 286 -3.88 61.06 -11.08
C PRO A 286 -4.80 60.89 -9.89
N GLU A 287 -4.46 60.01 -8.95
CA GLU A 287 -4.66 60.31 -7.53
C GLU A 287 -3.80 59.38 -6.66
N SER A 288 -3.35 59.99 -5.56
CA SER A 288 -2.38 59.62 -4.53
C SER A 288 -2.49 58.24 -3.89
#